data_AF-A0A837RE85-F1
#
_entry.id   AF-A0A837RE85-F1
#
_cell.length_a   1.000
_cell.length_b   1.000
_cell.length_c   1.000
_cell.angle_alpha   90.00
_cell.angle_beta   90.00
_cell.angle_gamma   90.00
#
_symmetry.space_group_name_H-M   'P 1'
#
loop_
_entity.id
_entity.type
_entity.pdbx_description
1 polymer ?
#
loop_
_entity_poly.entity_id
_entity_poly.type
_entity_poly.pdbx_seq_one_letter_code
_entity_poly.pdbx_strand_id
1 'polypeptide(L)'
;MEIDKDDYIHLLISAPPKLSVTNIVRWLKGISAWRLFRECPELQRDYWKKADRHLWSSSYYVESIGTTNQAAVAKYIDDQRHQEVEIDDFEGR
;
A
#
# COMPACT_ATOMS: atom_id res chain seq x y z
N MET A 1 -16.95 -1.59 11.87
CA MET A 1 -15.68 -1.12 12.45
C MET A 1 -15.55 -1.85 13.77
N GLU A 2 -15.05 -3.08 13.71
CA GLU A 2 -14.88 -3.91 14.89
C GLU A 2 -13.58 -3.45 15.54
N ILE A 3 -13.71 -2.69 16.63
CA ILE A 3 -12.59 -2.35 17.51
C ILE A 3 -12.59 -3.47 18.54
N ASP A 4 -12.01 -4.62 18.16
CA ASP A 4 -11.57 -5.56 19.18
C ASP A 4 -10.34 -4.97 19.88
N LYS A 5 -10.01 -5.45 21.08
CA LYS A 5 -8.98 -4.91 21.99
C LYS A 5 -7.55 -5.05 21.47
N ASP A 6 -7.26 -4.50 20.32
CA ASP A 6 -6.11 -4.87 19.51
C ASP A 6 -5.16 -3.69 19.27
N ASP A 7 -3.90 -3.87 19.65
CA ASP A 7 -2.79 -2.92 19.52
C ASP A 7 -2.32 -2.76 18.05
N TYR A 8 -3.20 -2.91 17.07
CA TYR A 8 -2.89 -2.85 15.64
C TYR A 8 -3.98 -2.17 14.81
N ILE A 9 -3.62 -1.81 13.57
CA ILE A 9 -4.54 -1.18 12.61
C ILE A 9 -4.62 -1.99 11.33
N HIS A 10 -5.83 -2.11 10.77
CA HIS A 10 -6.07 -2.67 9.44
C HIS A 10 -6.42 -1.55 8.46
N LEU A 11 -5.77 -1.56 7.30
CA LEU A 11 -5.99 -0.58 6.24
C LEU A 11 -6.24 -1.31 4.92
N LEU A 12 -7.33 -0.95 4.23
CA LEU A 12 -7.54 -1.32 2.83
C LEU A 12 -7.06 -0.16 1.94
N ILE A 13 -6.09 -0.42 1.08
CA ILE A 13 -5.40 0.62 0.32
C ILE A 13 -5.49 0.28 -1.17
N SER A 14 -5.95 1.26 -1.97
CA SER A 14 -5.77 1.25 -3.42
C SER A 14 -4.55 2.08 -3.77
N ALA A 15 -3.60 1.50 -4.51
CA ALA A 15 -2.37 2.17 -4.89
C ALA A 15 -1.96 1.81 -6.32
N PRO A 16 -1.29 2.72 -7.05
CA PRO A 16 -0.74 2.41 -8.37
C PRO A 16 0.28 1.27 -8.31
N PRO A 17 0.34 0.37 -9.30
CA PRO A 17 1.24 -0.79 -9.28
C PRO A 17 2.73 -0.41 -9.35
N LYS A 18 3.04 0.80 -9.82
CA LYS A 18 4.41 1.35 -9.83
C LYS A 18 4.93 1.67 -8.43
N LEU A 19 4.05 1.72 -7.43
CA LEU A 19 4.41 2.08 -6.08
C LEU A 19 4.67 0.85 -5.23
N SER A 20 5.88 0.73 -4.69
CA SER A 20 6.24 -0.37 -3.80
C SER A 20 5.41 -0.36 -2.51
N VAL A 21 4.90 -1.53 -2.13
CA VAL A 21 4.21 -1.76 -0.85
C VAL A 21 5.06 -1.29 0.33
N THR A 22 6.37 -1.56 0.32
CA THR A 22 7.30 -1.13 1.36
C THR A 22 7.32 0.40 1.51
N ASN A 23 7.27 1.14 0.40
CA ASN A 23 7.22 2.60 0.44
C ASN A 23 5.90 3.12 1.01
N ILE A 24 4.78 2.51 0.62
CA ILE A 24 3.46 2.85 1.14
C ILE A 24 3.43 2.69 2.66
N VAL A 25 3.84 1.52 3.15
CA VAL A 25 3.85 1.22 4.59
C VAL A 25 4.80 2.13 5.35
N ARG A 26 5.99 2.41 4.79
CA ARG A 26 6.95 3.36 5.39
C ARG A 26 6.33 4.74 5.58
N TRP A 27 5.64 5.26 4.56
CA TRP A 27 5.01 6.57 4.65
C TRP A 27 3.84 6.57 5.63
N LEU A 28 2.98 5.55 5.58
CA LEU A 28 1.86 5.44 6.51
C LEU A 28 2.32 5.41 7.96
N LYS A 29 3.26 4.52 8.30
CA LYS A 29 3.77 4.39 9.68
C LYS A 29 4.56 5.63 10.11
N GLY A 30 5.40 6.17 9.23
CA GLY A 30 6.22 7.35 9.53
C GLY A 30 5.40 8.62 9.73
N ILE A 31 4.51 8.93 8.79
CA ILE A 31 3.67 10.15 8.84
C ILE A 31 2.68 10.07 10.01
N SER A 32 2.03 8.91 10.21
CA SER A 32 1.10 8.75 11.32
C SER A 32 1.81 8.87 12.68
N ALA A 33 2.97 8.22 12.85
CA ALA A 33 3.73 8.34 14.09
C ALA A 33 4.15 9.79 14.37
N TRP A 34 4.63 10.50 13.33
CA TRP A 34 4.99 11.91 13.47
C TRP A 34 3.81 12.79 13.86
N ARG A 35 2.65 12.61 13.22
CA ARG A 35 1.43 13.37 13.53
C ARG A 35 0.94 13.06 14.94
N LEU A 36 0.84 11.78 15.31
CA LEU A 36 0.36 11.34 16.62
C LEU A 36 1.26 11.82 17.75
N PHE A 37 2.59 11.76 17.61
CA PHE A 37 3.47 12.31 18.63
C PHE A 37 3.34 13.83 18.79
N ARG A 38 2.94 14.56 17.75
CA ARG A 38 2.74 16.01 17.79
C ARG A 38 1.38 16.39 18.37
N GLU A 39 0.34 15.65 18.03
CA GLU A 39 -1.05 15.91 18.43
C GLU A 39 -1.36 15.35 19.82
N CYS A 40 -0.67 14.29 20.23
CA CYS A 40 -0.85 13.58 21.51
C CYS A 40 0.49 13.49 22.28
N PRO A 41 0.92 14.56 22.97
CA PRO A 41 2.17 14.57 23.74
C PRO A 41 2.26 13.49 24.83
N GLU A 42 1.12 13.00 25.33
CA GLU A 42 1.02 11.88 26.26
C GLU A 42 1.65 10.59 25.70
N LEU A 43 1.52 10.34 24.39
CA LEU A 43 2.12 9.19 23.73
C LEU A 43 3.65 9.26 23.77
N GLN A 44 4.22 10.47 23.74
CA GLN A 44 5.67 10.61 23.92
C GLN A 44 6.07 10.12 25.31
N ARG A 45 5.32 10.41 26.38
CA ARG A 45 5.71 9.97 27.74
C ARG A 45 5.73 8.45 27.89
N ASP A 46 4.80 7.76 27.25
CA ASP A 46 4.64 6.32 27.42
C ASP A 46 5.58 5.51 26.51
N TYR A 47 5.85 6.01 25.30
CA TYR A 47 6.73 5.34 24.34
C TYR A 47 8.20 5.81 24.42
N TRP A 48 8.49 7.01 24.94
CA TRP A 48 9.87 7.50 25.12
C TRP A 48 10.61 6.83 26.28
N LYS A 49 9.89 6.30 27.27
CA LYS A 49 10.49 5.62 28.44
C LYS A 49 11.05 4.22 28.12
N LYS A 50 10.69 3.62 26.99
CA LYS A 50 11.04 2.24 26.63
C LYS A 50 12.32 2.09 25.80
N ALA A 51 13.19 3.09 25.79
CA ALA A 51 14.46 3.15 25.02
C ALA A 51 14.32 3.24 23.49
N ASP A 52 13.23 2.72 22.91
CA ASP A 52 12.94 2.79 21.47
C ASP A 52 11.79 3.76 21.17
N ARG A 53 12.12 4.87 20.48
CA ARG A 53 11.18 5.95 20.10
C ARG A 53 10.30 5.54 18.92
N HIS A 54 9.59 4.42 19.03
CA HIS A 54 8.78 3.88 17.94
C HIS A 54 7.34 3.67 18.39
N LEU A 55 6.41 4.32 17.69
CA LEU A 55 4.97 4.11 17.89
C LEU A 55 4.51 2.76 17.32
N TRP A 56 5.04 2.41 16.15
CA TRP A 56 4.69 1.19 15.43
C TRP A 56 5.81 0.16 15.53
N SER A 57 5.44 -1.13 15.58
CA SER A 57 6.37 -2.24 15.34
C SER A 57 7.14 -2.04 14.03
N SER A 58 8.34 -2.60 13.87
CA SER A 58 9.04 -2.62 12.58
C SER A 58 8.32 -3.49 11.54
N SER A 59 7.63 -4.55 11.99
CA SER A 59 6.89 -5.49 11.14
C SER A 59 5.56 -4.93 10.62
N TYR A 60 5.07 -5.53 9.55
CA TYR A 60 3.73 -5.29 9.00
C TYR A 60 3.26 -6.53 8.23
N TYR A 61 1.95 -6.71 8.12
CA TYR A 61 1.33 -7.72 7.27
C TYR A 61 0.66 -7.04 6.07
N VAL A 62 0.73 -7.69 4.92
CA VAL A 62 0.11 -7.20 3.69
C VAL A 62 -0.37 -8.37 2.85
N GLU A 63 -1.55 -8.21 2.26
CA GLU A 63 -2.14 -9.16 1.35
C GLU A 63 -2.83 -8.38 0.22
N SER A 64 -2.71 -8.89 -1.00
CA SER A 64 -3.46 -8.37 -2.14
C SER A 64 -4.89 -8.88 -2.10
N ILE A 65 -5.85 -7.97 -2.19
CA ILE A 65 -7.28 -8.32 -2.26
C ILE A 65 -7.77 -7.97 -3.67
N GLY A 66 -8.40 -8.93 -4.36
CA GLY A 66 -8.98 -8.70 -5.67
C GLY A 66 -9.64 -9.95 -6.24
N THR A 67 -10.65 -9.75 -7.08
CA THR A 67 -11.28 -10.82 -7.84
C THR A 67 -10.70 -10.81 -9.25
N THR A 68 -10.04 -11.89 -9.66
CA THR A 68 -9.54 -12.02 -11.04
C THR A 68 -10.72 -12.25 -11.97
N ASN A 69 -11.02 -11.28 -12.83
CA ASN A 69 -12.00 -11.45 -13.90
C ASN A 69 -11.30 -12.01 -15.15
N GLN A 70 -11.51 -13.29 -15.46
CA GLN A 70 -10.94 -13.93 -16.65
C GLN A 70 -11.26 -13.17 -17.95
N ALA A 71 -12.47 -12.60 -18.06
CA ALA A 71 -12.85 -11.82 -19.24
C ALA A 71 -12.07 -10.51 -19.34
N ALA A 72 -11.73 -9.87 -18.21
CA ALA A 72 -10.91 -8.67 -18.21
C ALA A 72 -9.45 -8.97 -18.62
N VAL A 73 -8.92 -10.11 -18.18
CA VAL A 73 -7.58 -10.57 -18.59
C VAL A 73 -7.55 -10.90 -20.09
N ALA A 74 -8.55 -11.63 -20.59
CA ALA A 74 -8.65 -11.97 -22.01
C ALA A 74 -8.73 -10.71 -22.89
N LYS A 75 -9.59 -9.75 -22.50
CA LYS A 75 -9.70 -8.47 -23.19
C LYS A 75 -8.37 -7.71 -23.21
N TYR A 76 -7.66 -7.65 -22.08
CA TYR A 76 -6.36 -6.99 -22.01
C TYR A 76 -5.34 -7.61 -22.98
N ILE A 77 -5.29 -8.95 -23.08
CA ILE A 77 -4.38 -9.65 -24.00
C ILE A 77 -4.71 -9.33 -25.45
N ASP A 78 -5.99 -9.40 -25.83
CA ASP A 78 -6.41 -9.09 -27.20
C ASP A 78 -6.13 -7.62 -27.54
N ASP A 79 -6.45 -6.68 -26.65
CA ASP A 79 -6.18 -5.25 -26.86
C ASP A 79 -4.68 -4.98 -27.06
N GLN A 80 -3.79 -5.67 -26.33
CA GLN A 80 -2.33 -5.55 -26.51
C GLN A 80 -1.86 -6.09 -27.86
N ARG A 81 -2.38 -7.24 -28.31
CA ARG A 81 -2.03 -7.81 -29.62
C ARG A 81 -2.42 -6.91 -30.78
N HIS A 82 -3.58 -6.26 -30.71
CA HIS A 82 -4.02 -5.34 -31.75
C HIS A 82 -3.10 -4.11 -31.84
N GLN A 83 -2.67 -3.58 -30.68
CA GLN A 83 -1.70 -2.48 -30.65
C GLN A 83 -0.35 -2.85 -31.27
N GLU A 84 0.16 -4.05 -31.01
CA GLU A 84 1.43 -4.53 -31.61
C GLU A 84 1.35 -4.63 -33.14
N VAL A 85 0.23 -5.15 -33.68
CA VAL A 85 0.01 -5.25 -35.13
C VAL A 85 -0.06 -3.88 -35.80
N GLU A 86 -0.79 -2.93 -35.20
CA GLU A 86 -0.88 -1.55 -35.73
C GLU A 86 0.49 -0.84 -35.76
N ILE A 87 1.36 -1.12 -34.79
CA ILE A 87 2.72 -0.55 -34.74
C ILE A 87 3.60 -1.14 -35.84
N ASP A 88 3.56 -2.47 -36.05
CA ASP A 88 4.34 -3.16 -37.09
C ASP A 88 3.92 -2.71 -38.51
N ASP A 89 2.62 -2.55 -38.75
CA ASP A 89 2.07 -2.01 -40.01
C ASP A 89 2.46 -0.54 -40.27
N PHE A 90 2.80 0.22 -39.23
CA PHE A 90 3.23 1.61 -39.32
C PHE A 90 4.74 1.75 -39.51
N GLU A 91 5.57 0.93 -38.86
CA GLU A 91 7.03 0.92 -39.05
C GLU A 91 7.47 0.19 -40.34
N GLY A 92 6.63 -0.69 -40.88
CA GLY A 92 6.87 -1.42 -42.14
C GLY A 92 6.62 -0.64 -43.44
N ARG A 93 6.34 0.67 -43.37
CA ARG A 93 6.12 1.57 -44.53
C ARG A 93 7.22 2.60 -44.73
#